data_AF-A0A6A6DJV0-F1
#
_entry.id   AF-A0A6A6DJV0-F1
#
_cell.length_a   1.000
_cell.length_b   1.000
_cell.length_c   1.000
_cell.angle_alpha   90.00
_cell.angle_beta   90.00
_cell.angle_gamma   90.00
#
_symmetry.space_group_name_H-M   'P 1'
#
loop_
_entity.id
_entity.type
_entity.pdbx_description
1 polymer ?
#
loop_
_entity_poly.entity_id
_entity_poly.type
_entity_poly.pdbx_seq_one_letter_code
_entity_poly.pdbx_strand_id
1 'polypeptide(L)'
;MANPTKSKEGEDKLDVTMASDPIVIESSDEEPAQDPSPIMKLESADDADDEADDEPEDEALDVAERDIVLDVDDRVPYRKGWPLLPVLPVATIQDVPTKYFPSSGAHLKVISKLLEKSGVEVHKIEVAHRMHYGTHPGKSNATLCILSNQANNSTWDDAVRDIRAYLIENEVQLCIEILDHRLWNGMWSLPIVPTEKGVLRACKRKRHAMTEVLKESGEPWVSLDFYHRGLTHRRPDCRPTAIISAPYPNHAIWYSRILPAIKVIAGPKLEVELMFSTVDGL
;
A
#
# COMPACT_ATOMS: atom_id res chain seq x y z
N MET A 1 5.54 -4.70 58.52
CA MET A 1 6.54 -3.63 58.77
C MET A 1 6.44 -2.66 57.61
N ALA A 2 5.85 -1.49 57.86
CA ALA A 2 5.54 -0.47 56.86
C ALA A 2 6.57 0.65 56.94
N ASN A 3 7.02 1.14 55.78
CA ASN A 3 7.81 2.37 55.67
C ASN A 3 7.11 3.32 54.70
N PRO A 4 6.76 4.55 55.12
CA PRO A 4 6.21 5.57 54.23
C PRO A 4 7.31 6.56 53.84
N THR A 5 7.54 6.75 52.54
CA THR A 5 8.40 7.83 52.01
C THR A 5 7.54 8.96 51.48
N LYS A 6 7.66 10.11 52.16
CA LYS A 6 7.16 11.43 51.75
C LYS A 6 8.12 12.07 50.73
N SER A 7 7.57 12.65 49.66
CA SER A 7 8.23 13.66 48.83
C SER A 7 7.14 14.60 48.30
N LYS A 8 6.85 15.72 48.99
CA LYS A 8 7.32 17.08 48.69
C LYS A 8 7.00 17.54 47.26
N GLU A 9 5.79 18.09 47.15
CA GLU A 9 5.35 19.00 46.09
C GLU A 9 6.19 20.29 46.15
N GLY A 10 6.66 20.72 44.98
CA GLY A 10 7.22 22.05 44.74
C GLY A 10 6.44 22.66 43.58
N GLU A 11 5.50 23.53 43.91
CA GLU A 11 4.80 24.38 42.95
C GLU A 11 5.73 25.54 42.55
N ASP A 12 6.11 25.62 41.28
CA ASP A 12 6.66 26.84 40.69
C ASP A 12 5.64 27.39 39.70
N LYS A 13 4.99 28.49 40.10
CA LYS A 13 4.15 29.33 39.26
C LYS A 13 5.06 30.28 38.48
N LEU A 14 5.07 30.14 37.16
CA LEU A 14 5.59 31.17 36.26
C LEU A 14 4.42 31.75 35.47
N ASP A 15 4.07 32.98 35.85
CA ASP A 15 3.18 33.88 35.14
C ASP A 15 3.92 34.43 33.91
N VAL A 16 3.43 34.15 32.71
CA VAL A 16 3.92 34.78 31.47
C VAL A 16 2.72 35.35 30.73
N THR A 17 2.45 36.63 31.00
CA THR A 17 1.58 37.48 30.21
C THR A 17 2.34 37.97 28.97
N MET A 18 1.97 37.49 27.78
CA MET A 18 2.39 38.06 26.50
C MET A 18 1.15 38.60 25.80
N ALA A 19 1.05 39.93 25.76
CA ALA A 19 0.11 40.65 24.91
C ALA A 19 0.46 40.40 23.43
N SER A 20 -0.56 40.15 22.61
CA SER A 20 -0.41 40.06 21.16
C SER A 20 -1.35 41.07 20.54
N ASP A 21 -0.77 42.06 19.86
CA ASP A 21 -1.47 43.07 19.09
C ASP A 21 -2.10 42.45 17.82
N PRO A 22 -3.31 42.89 17.41
CA PRO A 22 -3.92 42.42 16.18
C PRO A 22 -3.28 43.10 14.95
N ILE A 23 -2.78 42.27 14.03
CA ILE A 23 -2.38 42.69 12.69
C ILE A 23 -3.64 42.92 11.85
N VAL A 24 -3.87 44.18 11.50
CA VAL A 24 -4.86 44.62 10.50
C VAL A 24 -4.27 44.33 9.12
N ILE A 25 -4.90 43.44 8.36
CA ILE A 25 -4.59 43.23 6.94
C ILE A 25 -5.65 44.01 6.15
N GLU A 26 -5.21 45.07 5.48
CA GLU A 26 -6.00 45.83 4.53
C GLU A 26 -6.31 44.96 3.30
N SER A 27 -7.61 44.78 3.05
CA SER A 27 -8.14 44.24 1.81
C SER A 27 -8.23 45.38 0.78
N SER A 28 -7.37 45.36 -0.23
CA SER A 28 -7.54 46.17 -1.43
C SER A 28 -8.35 45.38 -2.46
N ASP A 29 -9.58 45.85 -2.65
CA ASP A 29 -10.40 45.65 -3.83
C ASP A 29 -9.64 46.03 -5.11
N GLU A 30 -9.75 45.23 -6.18
CA GLU A 30 -9.87 45.77 -7.53
C GLU A 30 -10.51 44.74 -8.49
N GLU A 31 -11.54 45.23 -9.19
CA GLU A 31 -12.45 44.61 -10.16
C GLU A 31 -11.76 44.34 -11.55
N PRO A 32 -12.48 44.28 -12.71
CA PRO A 32 -13.34 43.22 -13.28
C PRO A 32 -12.93 42.85 -14.75
N ALA A 33 -13.87 42.19 -15.47
CA ALA A 33 -14.01 42.01 -16.92
C ALA A 33 -13.42 40.71 -17.51
N GLN A 34 -14.25 39.74 -17.93
CA GLN A 34 -15.04 39.64 -19.18
C GLN A 34 -14.19 39.63 -20.46
N ASP A 35 -14.14 38.46 -21.12
CA ASP A 35 -14.37 38.36 -22.57
C ASP A 35 -14.83 36.94 -22.98
N PRO A 36 -16.03 36.76 -23.58
CA PRO A 36 -16.47 35.53 -24.20
C PRO A 36 -16.19 35.54 -25.72
N SER A 37 -15.60 34.46 -26.23
CA SER A 37 -15.36 34.26 -27.67
C SER A 37 -15.35 32.75 -27.99
N PRO A 38 -15.53 32.33 -29.25
CA PRO A 38 -16.85 32.07 -29.81
C PRO A 38 -17.02 30.60 -30.22
N ILE A 39 -18.27 30.16 -30.26
CA ILE A 39 -18.72 28.87 -30.82
C ILE A 39 -18.38 28.84 -32.32
N MET A 40 -17.44 27.97 -32.72
CA MET A 40 -17.33 27.52 -34.11
C MET A 40 -17.99 26.15 -34.24
N LYS A 41 -19.15 26.15 -34.92
CA LYS A 41 -19.70 24.97 -35.57
C LYS A 41 -18.78 24.61 -36.74
N LEU A 42 -18.35 23.35 -36.79
CA LEU A 42 -17.81 22.72 -37.99
C LEU A 42 -18.70 21.53 -38.32
N GLU A 43 -19.54 21.73 -39.33
CA GLU A 43 -20.21 20.70 -40.12
C GLU A 43 -19.26 20.31 -41.27
N SER A 44 -19.02 19.01 -41.41
CA SER A 44 -18.72 18.27 -42.66
C SER A 44 -18.36 16.85 -42.23
N ALA A 45 -19.20 15.82 -42.40
CA ALA A 45 -19.43 15.13 -43.67
C ALA A 45 -18.11 14.82 -44.38
N ASP A 46 -17.68 13.55 -44.33
CA ASP A 46 -17.43 12.78 -45.56
C ASP A 46 -17.08 11.33 -45.21
N ASP A 47 -17.62 10.47 -46.07
CA ASP A 47 -17.49 9.03 -46.15
C ASP A 47 -16.03 8.58 -46.30
N ALA A 48 -15.64 7.48 -45.63
CA ALA A 48 -14.60 6.56 -46.13
C ALA A 48 -14.60 5.24 -45.34
N ASP A 49 -14.90 4.18 -46.10
CA ASP A 49 -14.18 2.90 -46.13
C ASP A 49 -14.23 1.97 -44.91
N ASP A 50 -15.22 1.08 -45.04
CA ASP A 50 -15.38 -0.27 -44.54
C ASP A 50 -14.15 -1.15 -44.88
N GLU A 51 -13.06 -1.01 -44.12
CA GLU A 51 -11.89 -1.90 -44.19
C GLU A 51 -11.93 -2.90 -43.02
N ALA A 52 -12.25 -4.13 -43.39
CA ALA A 52 -12.01 -5.42 -42.73
C ALA A 52 -11.39 -5.39 -41.32
N ASP A 53 -12.22 -5.80 -40.35
CA ASP A 53 -11.85 -6.31 -39.03
C ASP A 53 -10.92 -7.54 -39.16
N ASP A 54 -9.64 -7.33 -39.46
CA ASP A 54 -8.57 -8.25 -39.06
C ASP A 54 -8.26 -7.95 -37.60
N GLU A 55 -9.07 -8.50 -36.67
CA GLU A 55 -8.71 -8.52 -35.27
C GLU A 55 -7.37 -9.27 -35.14
N PRO A 56 -6.28 -8.61 -34.69
CA PRO A 56 -5.02 -9.28 -34.51
C PRO A 56 -5.20 -10.33 -33.42
N GLU A 57 -5.22 -11.60 -33.83
CA GLU A 57 -5.18 -12.74 -32.93
C GLU A 57 -4.03 -12.53 -31.92
N ASP A 58 -4.41 -12.54 -30.65
CA ASP A 58 -3.60 -12.40 -29.42
C ASP A 58 -2.50 -13.49 -29.27
N GLU A 59 -1.80 -13.88 -30.34
CA GLU A 59 -0.80 -14.96 -30.31
C GLU A 59 0.62 -14.51 -29.91
N ALA A 60 0.85 -13.22 -29.64
CA ALA A 60 2.19 -12.70 -29.32
C ALA A 60 2.51 -12.57 -27.81
N LEU A 61 1.60 -12.95 -26.90
CA LEU A 61 1.86 -12.86 -25.45
C LEU A 61 2.48 -14.13 -24.83
N ASP A 62 2.60 -15.24 -25.56
CA ASP A 62 2.92 -16.57 -24.99
C ASP A 62 4.43 -16.93 -24.90
N VAL A 63 5.35 -15.97 -25.08
CA VAL A 63 6.80 -16.28 -24.98
C VAL A 63 7.51 -15.52 -23.85
N ALA A 64 6.98 -14.41 -23.36
CA ALA A 64 7.52 -13.71 -22.18
C ALA A 64 6.95 -14.21 -20.84
N GLU A 65 5.81 -14.92 -20.85
CA GLU A 65 5.20 -15.49 -19.63
C GLU A 65 5.86 -16.80 -19.15
N ARG A 66 6.66 -17.47 -20.00
CA ARG A 66 7.16 -18.82 -19.72
C ARG A 66 8.39 -18.89 -18.81
N ASP A 67 9.01 -17.76 -18.48
CA ASP A 67 10.16 -17.68 -17.56
C ASP A 67 10.01 -16.62 -16.45
N ILE A 68 8.81 -16.05 -16.25
CA ILE A 68 8.50 -15.32 -15.01
C ILE A 68 8.41 -16.37 -13.91
N VAL A 69 9.57 -16.64 -13.32
CA VAL A 69 9.76 -17.30 -12.03
C VAL A 69 8.57 -16.99 -11.14
N LEU A 70 7.66 -17.96 -11.04
CA LEU A 70 7.19 -18.68 -9.84
C LEU A 70 7.30 -18.01 -8.47
N ASP A 71 7.44 -16.69 -8.38
CA ASP A 71 7.76 -16.03 -7.13
C ASP A 71 6.49 -15.64 -6.39
N VAL A 72 6.48 -16.04 -5.13
CA VAL A 72 5.52 -15.56 -4.14
C VAL A 72 5.84 -14.09 -3.92
N ASP A 73 4.84 -13.22 -4.02
CA ASP A 73 4.98 -11.81 -3.67
C ASP A 73 5.34 -11.70 -2.20
N ASP A 74 6.59 -11.35 -1.91
CA ASP A 74 7.16 -11.26 -0.56
C ASP A 74 7.72 -9.88 -0.22
N ARG A 75 7.29 -8.86 -0.97
CA ARG A 75 7.85 -7.50 -0.89
C ARG A 75 7.75 -6.86 0.49
N VAL A 76 6.83 -7.34 1.34
CA VAL A 76 6.68 -6.92 2.74
C VAL A 76 6.55 -8.14 3.67
N PRO A 77 7.12 -8.12 4.89
CA PRO A 77 7.25 -9.32 5.72
C PRO A 77 5.95 -9.80 6.37
N TYR A 78 4.90 -8.99 6.33
CA TYR A 78 3.58 -9.27 6.93
C TYR A 78 2.51 -9.66 5.91
N ARG A 79 2.92 -9.87 4.65
CA ARG A 79 2.04 -10.24 3.53
C ARG A 79 2.78 -11.17 2.58
N LYS A 80 2.14 -12.23 2.14
CA LYS A 80 2.58 -13.08 1.04
C LYS A 80 1.45 -13.25 0.04
N GLY A 81 1.76 -13.41 -1.24
CA GLY A 81 0.69 -13.55 -2.22
C GLY A 81 1.11 -14.10 -3.56
N TRP A 82 0.11 -14.34 -4.40
CA TRP A 82 0.29 -14.72 -5.79
C TRP A 82 -0.94 -14.33 -6.63
N PRO A 83 -0.81 -13.79 -7.85
CA PRO A 83 0.42 -13.29 -8.46
C PRO A 83 0.93 -12.04 -7.72
N LEU A 84 1.77 -11.22 -8.36
CA LEU A 84 2.19 -9.94 -7.79
C LEU A 84 0.97 -9.09 -7.40
N LEU A 85 0.77 -8.86 -6.11
CA LEU A 85 -0.46 -8.23 -5.61
C LEU A 85 -0.39 -6.69 -5.73
N PRO A 86 -1.52 -5.97 -5.65
CA PRO A 86 -1.48 -4.51 -5.56
C PRO A 86 -0.77 -4.06 -4.26
N VAL A 87 0.15 -3.09 -4.33
CA VAL A 87 0.84 -2.52 -3.15
C VAL A 87 -0.16 -1.89 -2.18
N LEU A 88 0.08 -1.96 -0.88
CA LEU A 88 -0.77 -1.33 0.13
C LEU A 88 -0.75 0.22 0.02
N PRO A 89 -1.80 0.93 0.46
CA PRO A 89 -3.06 0.41 0.97
C PRO A 89 -3.96 -0.07 -0.17
N VAL A 90 -4.84 -1.03 0.12
CA VAL A 90 -5.84 -1.53 -0.83
C VAL A 90 -7.23 -1.47 -0.21
N ALA A 91 -8.22 -1.15 -1.03
CA ALA A 91 -9.63 -1.30 -0.71
C ALA A 91 -10.00 -2.78 -0.68
N THR A 92 -10.97 -3.11 0.18
CA THR A 92 -11.51 -4.46 0.31
C THR A 92 -13.01 -4.42 0.12
N ILE A 93 -13.51 -5.13 -0.88
CA ILE A 93 -14.95 -5.23 -1.17
C ILE A 93 -15.33 -6.71 -1.12
N GLN A 94 -16.22 -7.06 -0.18
CA GLN A 94 -16.62 -8.45 0.09
C GLN A 94 -17.69 -8.98 -0.88
N ASP A 95 -18.22 -8.12 -1.75
CA ASP A 95 -19.23 -8.49 -2.74
C ASP A 95 -18.57 -9.09 -4.00
N VAL A 96 -18.05 -10.31 -3.87
CA VAL A 96 -17.43 -11.04 -4.97
C VAL A 96 -18.47 -11.93 -5.63
N PRO A 97 -18.71 -11.80 -6.95
CA PRO A 97 -19.63 -12.67 -7.67
C PRO A 97 -19.28 -14.15 -7.51
N THR A 98 -20.27 -14.97 -7.17
CA THR A 98 -20.10 -16.43 -6.97
C THR A 98 -19.52 -17.14 -8.20
N LYS A 99 -19.71 -16.60 -9.41
CA LYS A 99 -19.10 -17.10 -10.65
C LYS A 99 -17.57 -17.05 -10.65
N TYR A 100 -16.93 -16.21 -9.83
CA TYR A 100 -15.47 -16.17 -9.71
C TYR A 100 -14.93 -17.24 -8.77
N PHE A 101 -15.78 -17.78 -7.88
CA PHE A 101 -15.42 -18.87 -6.99
C PHE A 101 -16.60 -19.83 -6.81
N PRO A 102 -16.95 -20.58 -7.87
CA PRO A 102 -18.05 -21.53 -7.83
C PRO A 102 -17.77 -22.60 -6.78
N SER A 103 -18.80 -23.14 -6.13
CA SER A 103 -18.63 -24.20 -5.13
C SER A 103 -17.65 -23.83 -3.99
N SER A 104 -17.59 -22.55 -3.60
CA SER A 104 -16.65 -22.01 -2.61
C SER A 104 -16.49 -22.89 -1.37
N GLY A 105 -17.59 -23.44 -0.83
CA GLY A 105 -17.56 -24.34 0.33
C GLY A 105 -16.73 -25.62 0.16
N ALA A 106 -16.63 -26.17 -1.06
CA ALA A 106 -15.80 -27.33 -1.34
C ALA A 106 -14.31 -26.94 -1.42
N HIS A 107 -14.00 -25.87 -2.16
CA HIS A 107 -12.63 -25.37 -2.29
C HIS A 107 -12.07 -24.91 -0.94
N LEU A 108 -12.84 -24.17 -0.15
CA LEU A 108 -12.42 -23.69 1.18
C LEU A 108 -12.06 -24.84 2.13
N LYS A 109 -12.74 -25.99 2.03
CA LYS A 109 -12.39 -27.18 2.81
C LYS A 109 -11.03 -27.76 2.41
N VAL A 110 -10.73 -27.80 1.10
CA VAL A 110 -9.43 -28.28 0.61
C VAL A 110 -8.32 -27.30 0.99
N ILE A 111 -8.53 -26.00 0.74
CA ILE A 111 -7.61 -24.93 1.11
C ILE A 111 -7.30 -24.96 2.61
N SER A 112 -8.31 -25.15 3.46
CA SER A 112 -8.08 -25.24 4.92
C SER A 112 -7.16 -26.41 5.29
N LYS A 113 -7.29 -27.56 4.62
CA LYS A 113 -6.39 -28.71 4.83
C LYS A 113 -4.98 -28.44 4.32
N LEU A 114 -4.83 -27.72 3.21
CA LEU A 114 -3.51 -27.30 2.70
C LEU A 114 -2.83 -26.37 3.70
N LEU A 115 -3.56 -25.38 4.23
CA LEU A 115 -3.05 -24.47 5.25
C LEU A 115 -2.65 -25.20 6.54
N GLU A 116 -3.46 -26.15 7.00
CA GLU A 116 -3.14 -27.01 8.15
C GLU A 116 -1.89 -27.85 7.91
N LYS A 117 -1.77 -28.48 6.74
CA LYS A 117 -0.60 -29.27 6.33
C LYS A 117 0.68 -28.43 6.31
N SER A 118 0.60 -27.18 5.85
CA SER A 118 1.73 -26.23 5.86
C SER A 118 2.00 -25.63 7.24
N GLY A 119 1.14 -25.87 8.24
CA GLY A 119 1.28 -25.31 9.58
C GLY A 119 0.94 -23.81 9.67
N VAL A 120 0.13 -23.29 8.75
CA VAL A 120 -0.33 -21.89 8.78
C VAL A 120 -1.46 -21.73 9.80
N GLU A 121 -1.28 -20.84 10.77
CA GLU A 121 -2.36 -20.46 11.69
C GLU A 121 -3.40 -19.60 10.96
N VAL A 122 -4.66 -20.04 10.95
CA VAL A 122 -5.74 -19.35 10.21
C VAL A 122 -6.71 -18.69 11.19
N HIS A 123 -6.80 -17.36 11.13
CA HIS A 123 -7.83 -16.59 11.83
C HIS A 123 -9.12 -16.49 11.01
N LYS A 124 -9.00 -16.26 9.70
CA LYS A 124 -10.12 -16.09 8.78
C LYS A 124 -9.72 -16.45 7.36
N ILE A 125 -10.64 -17.03 6.60
CA ILE A 125 -10.52 -17.18 5.15
C ILE A 125 -11.76 -16.54 4.53
N GLU A 126 -11.57 -15.63 3.58
CA GLU A 126 -12.65 -15.02 2.82
C GLU A 126 -12.22 -14.71 1.39
N VAL A 127 -13.18 -14.50 0.50
CA VAL A 127 -12.90 -14.02 -0.86
C VAL A 127 -13.40 -12.59 -0.94
N ALA A 128 -12.52 -11.69 -1.37
CA ALA A 128 -12.82 -10.27 -1.51
C ALA A 128 -12.12 -9.71 -2.75
N HIS A 129 -12.64 -8.62 -3.31
CA HIS A 129 -11.89 -7.79 -4.25
C HIS A 129 -10.84 -6.99 -3.47
N ARG A 130 -9.57 -7.12 -3.85
CA ARG A 130 -8.41 -6.42 -3.25
C ARG A 130 -7.73 -5.57 -4.32
N MET A 131 -7.92 -4.26 -4.25
CA MET A 131 -7.49 -3.33 -5.31
C MET A 131 -7.17 -1.94 -4.77
N HIS A 132 -6.47 -1.13 -5.54
CA HIS A 132 -6.24 0.28 -5.18
C HIS A 132 -7.56 1.07 -5.17
N TYR A 133 -7.62 2.11 -4.35
CA TYR A 133 -8.78 3.01 -4.33
C TYR A 133 -9.02 3.63 -5.72
N GLY A 134 -10.29 3.77 -6.10
CA GLY A 134 -10.68 4.26 -7.43
C GLY A 134 -10.60 3.20 -8.55
N THR A 135 -10.07 2.01 -8.29
CA THR A 135 -10.10 0.90 -9.26
C THR A 135 -11.44 0.17 -9.23
N HIS A 136 -11.90 -0.32 -10.38
CA HIS A 136 -13.15 -1.10 -10.46
C HIS A 136 -12.95 -2.56 -10.02
N PRO A 137 -13.89 -3.15 -9.26
CA PRO A 137 -13.86 -4.57 -8.95
C PRO A 137 -13.96 -5.41 -10.23
N GLY A 138 -13.17 -6.48 -10.31
CA GLY A 138 -13.12 -7.34 -11.49
C GLY A 138 -12.54 -8.72 -11.17
N LYS A 139 -12.56 -9.60 -12.17
CA LYS A 139 -12.05 -10.97 -12.01
C LYS A 139 -10.57 -11.00 -11.60
N SER A 140 -9.76 -10.11 -12.17
CA SER A 140 -8.31 -10.00 -11.91
C SER A 140 -7.94 -9.54 -10.51
N ASN A 141 -8.88 -9.00 -9.73
CA ASN A 141 -8.66 -8.56 -8.36
C ASN A 141 -9.48 -9.34 -7.32
N ALA A 142 -10.21 -10.37 -7.76
CA ALA A 142 -10.84 -11.33 -6.85
C ALA A 142 -9.76 -12.15 -6.14
N THR A 143 -9.70 -12.05 -4.81
CA THR A 143 -8.58 -12.53 -4.01
C THR A 143 -9.08 -13.40 -2.86
N LEU A 144 -8.51 -14.61 -2.75
CA LEU A 144 -8.60 -15.46 -1.58
C LEU A 144 -7.72 -14.87 -0.47
N CYS A 145 -8.36 -14.22 0.48
CA CYS A 145 -7.73 -13.57 1.63
C CYS A 145 -7.66 -14.54 2.82
N ILE A 146 -6.45 -14.77 3.31
CA ILE A 146 -6.16 -15.67 4.43
C ILE A 146 -5.51 -14.84 5.53
N LEU A 147 -6.26 -14.60 6.60
CA LEU A 147 -5.78 -13.83 7.74
C LEU A 147 -5.05 -14.76 8.70
N SER A 148 -3.78 -14.49 8.93
CA SER A 148 -2.87 -15.30 9.75
C SER A 148 -2.14 -14.42 10.77
N ASN A 149 -1.18 -15.00 11.49
CA ASN A 149 -0.29 -14.29 12.40
C ASN A 149 1.11 -14.23 11.78
N GLN A 150 1.66 -13.02 11.59
CA GLN A 150 2.99 -12.83 10.98
C GLN A 150 4.09 -13.62 11.72
N ALA A 151 3.91 -13.92 13.01
CA ALA A 151 4.86 -14.73 13.76
C ALA A 151 5.11 -16.12 13.13
N ASN A 152 4.21 -16.60 12.27
CA ASN A 152 4.30 -17.87 11.56
C ASN A 152 4.46 -17.66 10.03
N ASN A 153 5.05 -16.53 9.60
CA ASN A 153 5.17 -16.22 8.16
C ASN A 153 6.15 -17.13 7.39
N SER A 154 7.00 -17.90 8.08
CA SER A 154 7.98 -18.79 7.45
C SER A 154 7.34 -19.93 6.66
N THR A 155 6.08 -20.27 6.94
CA THR A 155 5.33 -21.35 6.27
C THR A 155 4.41 -20.84 5.15
N TRP A 156 4.29 -19.51 5.01
CA TRP A 156 3.32 -18.91 4.09
C TRP A 156 3.69 -19.15 2.62
N ASP A 157 4.97 -19.18 2.28
CA ASP A 157 5.41 -19.38 0.89
C ASP A 157 5.00 -20.76 0.36
N ASP A 158 5.18 -21.80 1.17
CA ASP A 158 4.78 -23.16 0.81
C ASP A 158 3.25 -23.29 0.71
N ALA A 159 2.52 -22.65 1.62
CA ALA A 159 1.06 -22.60 1.55
C ALA A 159 0.56 -21.89 0.29
N VAL A 160 1.17 -20.76 -0.11
CA VAL A 160 0.82 -20.05 -1.35
C VAL A 160 1.05 -20.95 -2.56
N ARG A 161 2.16 -21.70 -2.61
CA ARG A 161 2.46 -22.64 -3.70
C ARG A 161 1.46 -23.79 -3.77
N ASP A 162 1.16 -24.44 -2.64
CA ASP A 162 0.20 -25.55 -2.57
C ASP A 162 -1.21 -25.10 -2.96
N ILE A 163 -1.67 -23.94 -2.48
CA ILE A 163 -2.97 -23.36 -2.84
C ILE A 163 -3.00 -22.99 -4.31
N ARG A 164 -1.95 -22.35 -4.84
CA ARG A 164 -1.86 -21.99 -6.25
C ARG A 164 -1.99 -23.23 -7.15
N ALA A 165 -1.22 -24.28 -6.87
CA ALA A 165 -1.29 -25.52 -7.63
C ALA A 165 -2.71 -26.08 -7.66
N TYR A 166 -3.38 -26.08 -6.49
CA TYR A 166 -4.78 -26.50 -6.38
C TYR A 166 -5.74 -25.63 -7.20
N LEU A 167 -5.62 -24.30 -7.13
CA LEU A 167 -6.49 -23.38 -7.88
C LEU A 167 -6.32 -23.55 -9.40
N ILE A 168 -5.08 -23.75 -9.87
CA ILE A 168 -4.78 -23.99 -11.29
C ILE A 168 -5.40 -25.32 -11.75
N GLU A 169 -5.21 -26.41 -11.01
CA GLU A 169 -5.76 -27.74 -11.34
C GLU A 169 -7.30 -27.73 -11.43
N ASN A 170 -7.95 -26.82 -10.69
CA ASN A 170 -9.40 -26.71 -10.64
C ASN A 170 -9.95 -25.51 -11.46
N GLU A 171 -9.11 -24.90 -12.31
CA GLU A 171 -9.48 -23.78 -13.18
C GLU A 171 -10.11 -22.57 -12.43
N VAL A 172 -9.72 -22.37 -11.16
CA VAL A 172 -10.18 -21.27 -10.32
C VAL A 172 -9.23 -20.09 -10.46
N GLN A 173 -9.72 -18.98 -11.02
CA GLN A 173 -8.95 -17.76 -11.21
C GLN A 173 -9.16 -16.79 -10.04
N LEU A 174 -8.40 -17.01 -8.96
CA LEU A 174 -8.30 -16.09 -7.82
C LEU A 174 -6.84 -15.73 -7.54
N CYS A 175 -6.59 -14.50 -7.12
CA CYS A 175 -5.36 -14.15 -6.44
C CYS A 175 -5.35 -14.80 -5.04
N ILE A 176 -4.17 -14.99 -4.46
CA ILE A 176 -3.95 -15.52 -3.12
C ILE A 176 -3.27 -14.42 -2.31
N GLU A 177 -3.78 -14.14 -1.12
CA GLU A 177 -3.16 -13.21 -0.19
C GLU A 177 -3.20 -13.77 1.23
N ILE A 178 -2.03 -14.08 1.80
CA ILE A 178 -1.87 -14.34 3.23
C ILE A 178 -1.38 -13.05 3.90
N LEU A 179 -2.12 -12.55 4.87
CA LEU A 179 -1.85 -11.27 5.53
C LEU A 179 -1.95 -11.43 7.05
N ASP A 180 -1.14 -10.68 7.80
CA ASP A 180 -1.35 -10.56 9.24
C ASP A 180 -2.76 -10.00 9.53
N HIS A 181 -3.54 -10.71 10.35
CA HIS A 181 -4.93 -10.36 10.64
C HIS A 181 -5.09 -8.94 11.23
N ARG A 182 -4.06 -8.40 11.89
CA ARG A 182 -4.08 -7.03 12.46
C ARG A 182 -4.04 -5.96 11.37
N LEU A 183 -3.58 -6.29 10.17
CA LEU A 183 -3.52 -5.38 9.02
C LEU A 183 -4.80 -5.32 8.20
N TRP A 184 -5.80 -6.15 8.52
CA TRP A 184 -7.05 -6.16 7.76
C TRP A 184 -7.72 -4.78 7.73
N ASN A 185 -7.62 -4.04 8.84
CA ASN A 185 -8.13 -2.68 8.99
C ASN A 185 -7.06 -1.59 8.73
N GLY A 186 -5.96 -1.96 8.08
CA GLY A 186 -4.81 -1.09 7.85
C GLY A 186 -3.73 -1.18 8.93
N MET A 187 -2.59 -0.57 8.63
CA MET A 187 -1.46 -0.48 9.57
C MET A 187 -1.55 0.81 10.38
N TRP A 188 -1.10 0.76 11.63
CA TRP A 188 -0.99 1.96 12.46
C TRP A 188 0.15 2.84 11.97
N SER A 189 -0.17 4.12 11.71
CA SER A 189 0.79 5.18 11.42
C SER A 189 0.73 6.22 12.53
N LEU A 190 1.77 6.26 13.38
CA LEU A 190 1.87 7.19 14.50
C LEU A 190 2.89 8.30 14.16
N PRO A 191 2.60 9.58 14.45
CA PRO A 191 3.53 10.67 14.12
C PRO A 191 4.81 10.56 14.95
N ILE A 192 5.97 10.91 14.38
CA ILE A 192 7.21 11.09 15.16
C ILE A 192 7.08 12.40 15.94
N VAL A 193 7.14 12.34 17.26
CA VAL A 193 6.87 13.51 18.12
C VAL A 193 8.14 14.33 18.41
N PRO A 194 8.04 15.64 18.74
CA PRO A 194 9.20 16.50 19.01
C PRO A 194 10.16 16.02 20.11
N THR A 195 9.67 15.21 21.05
CA THR A 195 10.50 14.63 22.13
C THR A 195 11.45 13.53 21.62
N GLU A 196 11.20 12.95 20.44
CA GLU A 196 12.01 11.90 19.81
C GLU A 196 13.20 12.48 19.02
N LYS A 197 14.00 13.33 19.68
CA LYS A 197 15.08 14.12 19.05
C LYS A 197 16.06 13.26 18.22
N GLY A 198 16.33 12.03 18.66
CA GLY A 198 17.21 11.10 17.95
C GLY A 198 16.65 10.64 16.60
N VAL A 199 15.37 10.29 16.56
CA VAL A 199 14.66 9.85 15.35
C VAL A 199 14.52 11.04 14.39
N LEU A 200 14.05 12.20 14.88
CA LEU A 200 13.90 13.41 14.08
C LEU A 200 15.21 13.85 13.41
N ARG A 201 16.32 13.83 14.15
CA ARG A 201 17.65 14.13 13.60
C ARG A 201 18.07 13.11 12.53
N ALA A 202 17.71 11.84 12.68
CA ALA A 202 17.98 10.82 11.67
C ALA A 202 17.15 11.06 10.40
N CYS A 203 15.84 11.28 10.53
CA CYS A 203 14.93 11.60 9.42
C CYS A 203 15.40 12.85 8.67
N LYS A 204 15.67 13.96 9.37
CA LYS A 204 16.11 15.22 8.75
C LYS A 204 17.39 15.06 7.94
N ARG A 205 18.38 14.33 8.46
CA ARG A 205 19.65 14.11 7.75
C ARG A 205 19.49 13.22 6.51
N LYS A 206 18.61 12.23 6.56
CA LYS A 206 18.43 11.25 5.47
C LYS A 206 17.47 11.72 4.39
N ARG A 207 16.50 12.57 4.74
CA ARG A 207 15.45 13.07 3.82
C ARG A 207 16.05 13.59 2.51
N HIS A 208 17.03 14.49 2.57
CA HIS A 208 17.61 15.08 1.35
C HIS A 208 18.21 14.01 0.43
N ALA A 209 19.06 13.12 0.95
CA ALA A 209 19.66 12.05 0.15
C ALA A 209 18.62 11.09 -0.45
N MET A 210 17.57 10.75 0.30
CA MET A 210 16.46 9.92 -0.22
C MET A 210 15.70 10.65 -1.34
N THR A 211 15.43 11.94 -1.16
CA THR A 211 14.77 12.77 -2.18
C THR A 211 15.60 12.88 -3.45
N GLU A 212 16.93 12.98 -3.36
CA GLU A 212 17.79 13.00 -4.55
C GLU A 212 17.72 11.67 -5.30
N VAL A 213 17.77 10.52 -4.62
CA VAL A 213 17.55 9.20 -5.26
C VAL A 213 16.20 9.12 -5.96
N LEU A 214 15.13 9.63 -5.32
CA LEU A 214 13.79 9.65 -5.93
C LEU A 214 13.74 10.53 -7.18
N LYS A 215 14.34 11.73 -7.15
CA LYS A 215 14.41 12.63 -8.32
C LYS A 215 15.22 12.04 -9.46
N GLU A 216 16.42 11.53 -9.17
CA GLU A 216 17.32 10.94 -10.16
C GLU A 216 16.76 9.66 -10.79
N SER A 217 15.83 8.99 -10.10
CA SER A 217 15.21 7.77 -10.63
C SER A 217 14.35 7.99 -11.87
N GLY A 218 13.79 9.19 -12.05
CA GLY A 218 12.83 9.52 -13.09
C GLY A 218 11.42 8.94 -12.87
N GLU A 219 11.21 8.10 -11.85
CA GLU A 219 9.89 7.54 -11.56
C GLU A 219 8.99 8.56 -10.86
N PRO A 220 7.69 8.61 -11.21
CA PRO A 220 6.75 9.48 -10.53
C PRO A 220 6.56 9.03 -9.08
N TRP A 221 6.62 10.00 -8.15
CA TRP A 221 6.33 9.82 -6.74
C TRP A 221 5.58 11.04 -6.21
N VAL A 222 4.80 10.84 -5.14
CA VAL A 222 3.89 11.85 -4.57
C VAL A 222 4.49 12.47 -3.32
N SER A 223 4.90 11.64 -2.36
CA SER A 223 5.38 12.12 -1.05
C SER A 223 6.49 11.24 -0.47
N LEU A 224 7.26 11.85 0.44
CA LEU A 224 8.25 11.18 1.29
C LEU A 224 8.03 11.65 2.73
N ASP A 225 7.40 10.76 3.51
CA ASP A 225 6.97 11.03 4.88
C ASP A 225 7.65 10.12 5.88
N PHE A 226 7.59 10.48 7.17
CA PHE A 226 8.24 9.74 8.24
C PHE A 226 7.27 9.54 9.40
N TYR A 227 6.98 8.29 9.72
CA TYR A 227 6.06 7.88 10.77
C TYR A 227 6.64 6.72 11.57
N HIS A 228 6.07 6.44 12.72
CA HIS A 228 6.16 5.12 13.34
C HIS A 228 5.10 4.21 12.72
N ARG A 229 5.52 3.10 12.12
CA ARG A 229 4.66 2.12 11.47
C ARG A 229 4.70 0.79 12.22
N GLY A 230 3.56 0.15 12.40
CA GLY A 230 3.50 -1.14 13.07
C GLY A 230 2.11 -1.77 13.15
N LEU A 231 2.08 -3.01 13.63
CA LEU A 231 0.86 -3.83 13.71
C LEU A 231 -0.01 -3.53 14.95
N THR A 232 0.45 -2.67 15.85
CA THR A 232 -0.29 -2.30 17.06
C THR A 232 -0.33 -0.77 17.17
N HIS A 233 -1.27 -0.26 17.98
CA HIS A 233 -1.38 1.18 18.26
C HIS A 233 -0.32 1.68 19.26
N ARG A 234 0.59 0.81 19.73
CA ARG A 234 1.57 1.15 20.77
C ARG A 234 2.87 1.55 20.10
N ARG A 235 3.30 2.79 20.36
CA ARG A 235 4.55 3.36 19.81
C ARG A 235 5.80 2.48 19.97
N PRO A 236 6.06 1.80 21.11
CA PRO A 236 7.23 0.92 21.25
C PRO A 236 7.23 -0.28 20.29
N ASP A 237 6.06 -0.70 19.82
CA ASP A 237 5.90 -1.80 18.87
C ASP A 237 5.98 -1.32 17.40
N CYS A 238 6.07 -0.01 17.18
CA CYS A 238 6.12 0.62 15.87
C CYS A 238 7.51 1.18 15.58
N ARG A 239 8.08 0.78 14.44
CA ARG A 239 9.41 1.23 14.03
C ARG A 239 9.32 2.56 13.26
N PRO A 240 10.32 3.46 13.40
CA PRO A 240 10.43 4.60 12.50
C PRO A 240 10.57 4.10 11.05
N THR A 241 9.78 4.67 10.15
CA THR A 241 9.68 4.24 8.75
C THR A 241 9.58 5.45 7.84
N ALA A 242 10.38 5.46 6.78
CA ALA A 242 10.20 6.33 5.62
C ALA A 242 9.12 5.73 4.72
N ILE A 243 8.05 6.49 4.48
CA ILE A 243 6.96 6.11 3.60
C ILE A 243 7.12 6.89 2.30
N ILE A 244 7.24 6.16 1.20
CA ILE A 244 7.27 6.72 -0.14
C ILE A 244 5.92 6.43 -0.77
N SER A 245 5.24 7.45 -1.24
CA SER A 245 3.96 7.32 -1.94
C SER A 245 4.20 7.46 -3.44
N ALA A 246 3.64 6.58 -4.27
CA ALA A 246 3.78 6.63 -5.72
C ALA A 246 2.48 6.19 -6.43
N PRO A 247 2.19 6.73 -7.63
CA PRO A 247 1.01 6.34 -8.42
C PRO A 247 1.18 4.95 -9.06
N TYR A 248 2.41 4.52 -9.35
CA TYR A 248 2.70 3.24 -9.99
C TYR A 248 3.68 2.40 -9.16
N PRO A 249 3.34 2.04 -7.91
CA PRO A 249 4.27 1.38 -7.00
C PRO A 249 4.58 -0.07 -7.41
N ASN A 250 3.83 -0.64 -8.37
CA ASN A 250 4.08 -1.98 -8.91
C ASN A 250 5.19 -2.02 -9.99
N HIS A 251 5.70 -0.87 -10.47
CA HIS A 251 6.80 -0.88 -11.44
C HIS A 251 8.03 -1.60 -10.84
N ALA A 252 8.60 -2.55 -11.60
CA ALA A 252 9.71 -3.40 -11.13
C ALA A 252 10.93 -2.59 -10.66
N ILE A 253 11.17 -1.43 -11.26
CA ILE A 253 12.28 -0.52 -10.94
C ILE A 253 12.28 -0.04 -9.48
N TRP A 254 11.10 0.05 -8.85
CA TRP A 254 11.00 0.37 -7.42
C TRP A 254 11.73 -0.66 -6.58
N TYR A 255 11.53 -1.95 -6.87
CA TYR A 255 12.05 -3.04 -6.07
C TYR A 255 13.47 -3.44 -6.46
N SER A 256 13.83 -3.32 -7.73
CA SER A 256 15.16 -3.70 -8.22
C SER A 256 16.23 -2.63 -8.00
N ARG A 257 15.85 -1.34 -7.98
CA ARG A 257 16.81 -0.22 -7.96
C ARG A 257 16.54 0.81 -6.87
N ILE A 258 15.35 1.39 -6.85
CA ILE A 258 15.07 2.59 -6.02
C ILE A 258 15.02 2.26 -4.54
N LEU A 259 14.19 1.29 -4.13
CA LEU A 259 14.05 0.90 -2.72
C LEU A 259 15.36 0.34 -2.13
N PRO A 260 16.15 -0.51 -2.82
CA PRO A 260 17.47 -0.90 -2.34
C PRO A 260 18.39 0.30 -2.05
N ALA A 261 18.48 1.28 -2.97
CA ALA A 261 19.30 2.47 -2.76
C ALA A 261 18.82 3.31 -1.57
N ILE A 262 17.51 3.50 -1.43
CA ILE A 262 16.92 4.22 -0.29
C ILE A 262 17.14 3.46 1.02
N LYS A 263 17.04 2.12 1.03
CA LYS A 263 17.33 1.30 2.21
C LYS A 263 18.78 1.43 2.68
N VAL A 264 19.74 1.56 1.76
CA VAL A 264 21.14 1.86 2.11
C VAL A 264 21.25 3.21 2.84
N ILE A 265 20.57 4.25 2.34
CA ILE A 265 20.53 5.57 3.01
C ILE A 265 19.79 5.49 4.36
N ALA A 266 18.67 4.76 4.43
CA ALA A 266 17.83 4.57 5.61
C ALA A 266 18.57 3.84 6.74
N GLY A 267 19.43 2.89 6.39
CA GLY A 267 20.19 2.07 7.35
C GLY A 267 19.29 1.30 8.32
N PRO A 268 19.84 0.71 9.39
CA PRO A 268 19.08 -0.19 10.27
C PRO A 268 18.11 0.52 11.22
N LYS A 269 18.12 1.86 11.26
CA LYS A 269 17.33 2.66 12.22
C LYS A 269 16.00 3.15 11.66
N LEU A 270 15.79 2.98 10.35
CA LEU A 270 14.64 3.51 9.65
C LEU A 270 14.23 2.46 8.61
N GLU A 271 13.01 1.95 8.72
CA GLU A 271 12.45 1.08 7.69
C GLU A 271 12.02 1.91 6.48
N VAL A 272 11.79 1.25 5.34
CA VAL A 272 11.38 1.91 4.10
C VAL A 272 10.22 1.12 3.53
N GLU A 273 9.12 1.81 3.27
CA GLU A 273 7.92 1.23 2.67
C GLU A 273 7.47 2.08 1.48
N LEU A 274 7.00 1.39 0.44
CA LEU A 274 6.38 1.97 -0.73
C LEU A 274 4.87 1.79 -0.62
N MET A 275 4.11 2.85 -0.88
CA MET A 275 2.66 2.86 -0.81
C MET A 275 2.05 3.43 -2.09
N PHE A 276 0.87 2.94 -2.45
CA PHE A 276 0.06 3.53 -3.51
C PHE A 276 -0.54 4.86 -3.03
N SER A 277 -0.41 5.90 -3.85
CA SER A 277 -1.14 7.17 -3.71
C SER A 277 -1.22 7.87 -5.06
N THR A 278 -2.34 8.54 -5.33
CA THR A 278 -2.51 9.45 -6.45
C THR A 278 -2.43 10.90 -5.97
N VAL A 279 -2.16 11.84 -6.89
CA VAL A 279 -2.14 13.29 -6.57
C VAL A 279 -3.55 13.79 -6.27
N ASP A 280 -4.57 13.20 -6.90
CA ASP A 280 -5.98 13.58 -6.79
C ASP A 280 -6.70 12.97 -5.57
N GLY A 281 -5.96 12.30 -4.69
CA GLY A 281 -6.50 11.42 -3.64
C GLY A 281 -6.56 12.01 -2.23
N LEU A 282 -6.51 13.34 -2.06
CA LEU A 282 -6.76 14.04 -0.79
C LEU A 282 -7.99 14.95 -0.90
#